data_AF-A0A925XA92-F1
#
_entry.id   AF-A0A925XA92-F1
#
_cell.length_a   1.000
_cell.length_b   1.000
_cell.length_c   1.000
_cell.angle_alpha   90.00
_cell.angle_beta   90.00
_cell.angle_gamma   90.00
#
_symmetry.space_group_name_H-M   'P 1'
#
loop_
_entity.id
_entity.type
_entity.pdbx_description
1 polymer ?
#
loop_
_entity_poly.entity_id
_entity_poly.type
_entity_poly.pdbx_seq_one_letter_code
_entity_poly.pdbx_strand_id
1 'polypeptide(L)'
;VHAHEPNTVYVIPIKSDSEHYVHEGKLRVFRSRTGGNDWEPLTNGLPQENCYVNVLRDAMSTDSLDSCGIYFGTTGGQVYVSPDGGDHWNTIVHDLPAVLSVEVQTLK
;
A
#
# COMPACT_ATOMS: atom_id res chain seq x y z
N VAL A 1 -3.57 8.04 5.14
CA VAL A 1 -3.44 9.48 4.78
C VAL A 1 -2.02 9.87 5.15
N HIS A 2 -1.33 10.69 4.36
CA HIS A 2 0.04 11.10 4.67
C HIS A 2 0.10 11.92 5.97
N ALA A 3 1.10 11.69 6.83
CA ALA A 3 1.18 12.31 8.15
C ALA A 3 1.36 13.84 8.10
N HIS A 4 2.10 14.33 7.10
CA HIS A 4 2.49 15.76 7.00
C HIS A 4 1.84 16.50 5.83
N GLU A 5 1.04 15.80 5.01
CA GLU A 5 0.44 16.36 3.79
C GLU A 5 -1.05 15.96 3.74
N PRO A 6 -1.96 16.77 4.28
CA PRO A 6 -3.35 16.34 4.53
C PRO A 6 -4.14 16.02 3.26
N ASN A 7 -3.76 16.58 2.11
CA ASN A 7 -4.38 16.28 0.81
C ASN A 7 -3.77 15.06 0.12
N THR A 8 -2.73 14.46 0.71
CA THR A 8 -2.07 13.27 0.18
C THR A 8 -2.71 12.01 0.74
N VAL A 9 -3.39 11.28 -0.13
CA VAL A 9 -4.13 10.05 0.18
C VAL A 9 -3.66 8.91 -0.71
N TYR A 10 -3.80 7.69 -0.21
CA TYR A 10 -3.37 6.47 -0.88
C TYR A 10 -4.50 5.46 -0.92
N VAL A 11 -4.61 4.73 -2.03
CA VAL A 11 -5.55 3.61 -2.20
C VAL A 11 -4.88 2.47 -2.95
N ILE A 12 -5.35 1.24 -2.70
CA ILE A 12 -4.90 0.05 -3.42
C ILE A 12 -6.16 -0.59 -4.03
N PRO A 13 -6.45 -0.32 -5.32
CA PRO A 13 -7.69 -0.77 -5.93
C PRO A 13 -7.66 -2.26 -6.28
N ILE A 14 -8.81 -2.91 -6.07
CA ILE A 14 -9.09 -4.26 -6.57
C ILE A 14 -9.85 -4.19 -7.90
N LYS A 15 -9.89 -5.32 -8.62
CA LYS A 15 -10.50 -5.41 -9.94
C LYS A 15 -12.01 -5.17 -9.92
N SER A 16 -12.73 -5.80 -8.99
CA SER A 16 -14.18 -5.60 -8.81
C SER A 16 -14.64 -6.13 -7.44
N ASP A 17 -15.94 -6.02 -7.17
CA ASP A 17 -16.64 -6.61 -6.02
C ASP A 17 -16.79 -8.14 -6.10
N SER A 18 -16.58 -8.72 -7.28
CA SER A 18 -16.62 -10.17 -7.52
C SER A 18 -15.21 -10.76 -7.64
N GLU A 19 -14.22 -9.93 -7.97
CA GLU A 19 -12.83 -10.30 -8.19
C GLU A 19 -11.94 -9.53 -7.21
N HIS A 20 -11.81 -10.09 -6.00
CA HIS A 20 -11.08 -9.51 -4.87
C HIS A 20 -9.55 -9.65 -5.01
N TYR A 21 -9.00 -9.17 -6.12
CA TYR A 21 -7.56 -9.08 -6.33
C TYR A 21 -7.21 -7.86 -7.19
N VAL A 22 -5.93 -7.50 -7.24
CA VAL A 22 -5.47 -6.31 -7.95
C VAL A 22 -5.77 -6.34 -9.46
N HIS A 23 -6.12 -5.17 -10.01
CA HIS A 23 -6.43 -5.03 -11.43
C HIS A 23 -5.24 -5.45 -12.32
N GLU A 24 -5.51 -6.14 -13.44
CA GLU A 24 -4.50 -6.70 -14.37
C GLU A 24 -3.49 -7.68 -13.76
N GLY A 25 -3.66 -8.13 -12.52
CA GLY A 25 -2.64 -8.91 -11.83
C GLY A 25 -1.39 -8.10 -11.48
N LYS A 26 -1.53 -6.78 -11.30
CA LYS A 26 -0.44 -5.83 -11.05
C LYS A 26 -0.69 -5.09 -9.75
N LEU A 27 0.20 -5.25 -8.77
CA LEU A 27 0.09 -4.57 -7.49
C LEU A 27 0.54 -3.12 -7.64
N ARG A 28 -0.36 -2.19 -7.33
CA ARG A 28 -0.11 -0.74 -7.42
C ARG A 28 -0.74 -0.05 -6.23
N VAL A 29 0.00 0.88 -5.63
CA VAL A 29 -0.58 1.87 -4.73
C VAL A 29 -0.84 3.12 -5.56
N PHE A 30 -2.04 3.67 -5.51
CA PHE A 30 -2.35 4.94 -6.16
C PHE A 30 -2.25 6.04 -5.12
N ARG A 31 -1.54 7.11 -5.47
CA ARG A 31 -1.42 8.32 -4.66
C ARG A 31 -2.17 9.45 -5.33
N SER A 32 -2.91 10.20 -4.53
CA SER A 32 -3.43 11.51 -4.91
C SER A 32 -2.85 12.54 -3.97
N ARG A 33 -2.33 13.65 -4.49
CA ARG A 33 -1.93 14.83 -3.70
C ARG A 33 -2.98 15.94 -3.68
N THR A 34 -4.13 15.70 -4.33
CA THR A 34 -5.22 16.66 -4.52
C THR A 34 -6.51 16.26 -3.79
N GLY A 35 -6.41 15.42 -2.76
CA GLY A 35 -7.58 14.95 -2.00
C GLY A 35 -8.50 13.98 -2.75
N GLY A 36 -8.04 13.41 -3.86
CA GLY A 36 -8.72 12.36 -4.62
C GLY A 36 -9.10 12.74 -6.05
N ASN A 37 -8.72 13.94 -6.52
CA ASN A 37 -9.08 14.42 -7.86
C ASN A 37 -8.16 13.84 -8.96
N ASP A 38 -6.86 13.74 -8.67
CA ASP A 38 -5.85 13.25 -9.61
C ASP A 38 -5.02 12.15 -8.96
N TRP A 39 -4.71 11.11 -9.72
CA TRP A 39 -4.06 9.91 -9.21
C TRP A 39 -2.86 9.51 -10.05
N GLU A 40 -1.79 9.11 -9.38
CA GLU A 40 -0.61 8.51 -10.00
C GLU A 40 -0.38 7.08 -9.47
N PRO A 41 -0.03 6.12 -10.33
CA PRO A 41 0.31 4.78 -9.90
C PRO A 41 1.76 4.75 -9.38
N LEU A 42 1.92 4.18 -8.19
CA LEU A 42 3.20 3.94 -7.53
C LEU A 42 3.50 2.44 -7.58
N THR A 43 4.54 2.07 -8.32
CA THR A 43 4.77 0.67 -8.74
C THR A 43 6.19 0.18 -8.53
N ASN A 44 7.14 1.07 -8.27
CA ASN A 44 8.55 0.72 -8.21
C ASN A 44 8.84 -0.23 -7.04
N GLY A 45 9.26 -1.45 -7.33
CA GLY A 45 9.49 -2.51 -6.33
C GLY A 45 8.25 -3.37 -6.02
N LEU A 46 7.11 -3.15 -6.67
CA LEU A 46 5.90 -3.98 -6.54
C LEU A 46 5.73 -4.96 -7.70
N PRO A 47 5.18 -6.17 -7.50
CA PRO A 47 4.90 -7.12 -8.58
C PRO A 47 3.98 -6.54 -9.66
N GLN A 48 4.45 -6.49 -10.91
CA GLN A 48 3.71 -5.94 -12.06
C GLN A 48 3.14 -7.00 -13.00
N GLU A 49 3.11 -8.26 -12.56
CA GLU A 49 2.48 -9.37 -13.28
C GLU A 49 2.18 -10.52 -12.31
N ASN A 50 1.20 -11.37 -12.69
CA ASN A 50 0.84 -12.60 -11.98
C ASN A 50 0.57 -12.43 -10.47
N CYS A 51 0.13 -11.23 -10.04
CA CYS A 51 -0.16 -10.92 -8.65
C CYS A 51 -1.66 -11.02 -8.37
N TYR A 52 -2.09 -12.02 -7.60
CA TYR A 52 -3.50 -12.28 -7.30
C TYR A 52 -3.78 -12.22 -5.80
N VAL A 53 -3.42 -11.08 -5.19
CA VAL A 53 -3.62 -10.81 -3.77
C VAL A 53 -4.64 -9.71 -3.54
N ASN A 54 -5.21 -9.68 -2.35
CA ASN A 54 -6.02 -8.57 -1.84
C ASN A 54 -5.27 -7.81 -0.74
N VAL A 55 -5.66 -6.57 -0.49
CA VAL A 55 -5.25 -5.77 0.67
C VAL A 55 -6.51 -5.40 1.45
N LEU A 56 -6.61 -5.87 2.69
CA LEU A 56 -7.78 -5.63 3.52
C LEU A 56 -7.81 -4.19 4.05
N ARG A 57 -9.00 -3.74 4.47
CA ARG A 57 -9.26 -2.37 4.92
C ARG A 57 -8.25 -1.87 5.97
N ASP A 58 -7.94 -2.71 6.95
CA ASP A 58 -7.06 -2.35 8.06
C ASP A 58 -5.61 -2.79 7.82
N ALA A 59 -5.31 -3.35 6.65
CA ALA A 59 -3.99 -3.86 6.28
C ALA A 59 -3.11 -2.78 5.63
N MET A 60 -3.37 -1.49 5.87
CA MET A 60 -2.55 -0.38 5.40
C MET A 60 -2.44 0.68 6.48
N SER A 61 -1.22 1.16 6.72
CA SER A 61 -0.94 2.20 7.70
C SER A 61 0.22 3.08 7.25
N THR A 62 0.38 4.22 7.91
CA THR A 62 1.42 5.21 7.65
C THR A 62 2.12 5.57 8.94
N ASP A 63 3.43 5.78 8.92
CA ASP A 63 4.14 6.31 10.08
C ASP A 63 4.09 7.84 10.15
N SER A 64 4.77 8.40 11.16
CA SER A 64 4.87 9.84 11.40
C SER A 64 6.29 10.39 11.28
N LEU A 65 7.20 9.65 10.63
CA LEU A 65 8.56 10.12 10.35
C LEU A 65 8.51 11.28 9.35
N ASP A 66 9.57 12.11 9.29
CA ASP A 66 9.63 13.26 8.38
C ASP A 66 9.41 12.83 6.92
N SER A 67 10.07 11.75 6.51
CA SER A 67 9.71 10.99 5.32
C SER A 67 8.65 9.97 5.70
N CYS A 68 7.38 10.33 5.52
CA CYS A 68 6.24 9.49 5.91
C CYS A 68 6.33 8.13 5.20
N GLY A 69 6.52 7.08 5.99
CA GLY A 69 6.51 5.72 5.50
C GLY A 69 5.09 5.22 5.27
N ILE A 70 4.90 4.40 4.23
CA ILE A 70 3.65 3.75 3.89
C ILE A 70 3.84 2.24 3.97
N TYR A 71 2.94 1.54 4.64
CA TYR A 71 3.04 0.10 4.91
C TYR A 71 1.73 -0.57 4.53
N PHE A 72 1.79 -1.73 3.89
CA PHE A 72 0.59 -2.53 3.69
C PHE A 72 0.89 -4.03 3.65
N GLY A 73 -0.10 -4.81 4.09
CA GLY A 73 -0.09 -6.26 4.10
C GLY A 73 -1.05 -6.84 3.07
N THR A 74 -0.70 -7.98 2.52
CA THR A 74 -1.53 -8.69 1.53
C THR A 74 -2.17 -9.93 2.16
N THR A 75 -3.28 -10.39 1.57
CA THR A 75 -3.85 -11.70 1.90
C THR A 75 -2.95 -12.87 1.48
N GLY A 76 -1.93 -12.61 0.65
CA GLY A 76 -0.90 -13.57 0.26
C GLY A 76 0.26 -13.70 1.26
N GLY A 77 0.24 -12.96 2.37
CA GLY A 77 1.24 -13.09 3.44
C GLY A 77 2.48 -12.23 3.25
N GLN A 78 2.45 -11.25 2.35
CA GLN A 78 3.53 -10.27 2.20
C GLN A 78 3.22 -8.98 2.95
N VAL A 79 4.24 -8.33 3.50
CA VAL A 79 4.16 -6.95 3.99
C VAL A 79 5.17 -6.10 3.23
N TYR A 80 4.69 -5.01 2.66
CA TYR A 80 5.47 -4.03 1.91
C TYR A 80 5.63 -2.74 2.69
N VAL A 81 6.73 -2.04 2.43
CA VAL A 81 7.01 -0.69 2.93
C VAL A 81 7.53 0.20 1.81
N SER A 82 7.14 1.47 1.86
CA SER A 82 7.85 2.54 1.19
C SER A 82 8.27 3.58 2.23
N PRO A 83 9.57 3.85 2.41
CA PRO A 83 10.07 4.86 3.36
C PRO A 83 10.07 6.29 2.78
N ASP A 84 9.58 6.47 1.55
CA ASP A 84 9.71 7.71 0.76
C ASP A 84 8.37 8.15 0.15
N GLY A 85 7.28 8.03 0.92
CA GLY A 85 5.96 8.53 0.48
C GLY A 85 5.36 7.75 -0.70
N GLY A 86 5.83 6.53 -0.93
CA GLY A 86 5.36 5.59 -1.94
C GLY A 86 6.21 5.53 -3.21
N ASP A 87 7.31 6.28 -3.32
CA ASP A 87 8.11 6.34 -4.54
C ASP A 87 8.91 5.04 -4.81
N HIS A 88 9.36 4.35 -3.74
CA HIS A 88 10.01 3.02 -3.81
C HIS A 88 9.44 2.06 -2.77
N TRP A 89 9.18 0.82 -3.19
CA TRP A 89 8.65 -0.23 -2.33
C TRP A 89 9.66 -1.35 -2.09
N ASN A 90 9.67 -1.86 -0.86
CA ASN A 90 10.44 -3.02 -0.45
C ASN A 90 9.51 -4.03 0.24
N THR A 91 9.79 -5.31 0.09
CA THR A 91 9.12 -6.36 0.88
C THR A 91 9.86 -6.53 2.20
N ILE A 92 9.20 -6.30 3.34
CA ILE A 92 9.80 -6.51 4.67
C ILE A 92 9.78 -8.00 5.04
N VAL A 93 8.66 -8.66 4.75
CA VAL A 93 8.43 -10.07 5.08
C VAL A 93 7.49 -10.71 4.07
N HIS A 94 7.69 -12.00 3.85
CA HIS A 94 6.84 -12.88 3.05
C HIS A 94 6.52 -14.16 3.84
N ASP A 95 5.66 -15.02 3.28
CA ASP A 95 5.25 -16.32 3.83
C ASP A 95 4.54 -16.29 5.18
N LEU A 96 3.89 -15.17 5.51
CA LEU A 96 2.94 -15.13 6.62
C LEU A 96 1.60 -15.77 6.21
N PRO A 97 0.75 -16.12 7.19
CA PRO A 97 -0.69 -16.20 6.95
C PRO A 97 -1.22 -14.88 6.38
N ALA A 98 -2.47 -14.89 5.89
CA ALA A 98 -3.12 -13.69 5.38
C ALA A 98 -3.03 -12.52 6.40
N VAL A 99 -2.48 -11.39 5.96
CA VAL A 99 -2.33 -10.20 6.81
C VAL A 99 -3.66 -9.49 6.88
N LEU A 100 -4.26 -9.46 8.07
CA LEU A 100 -5.59 -8.87 8.27
C LEU A 100 -5.53 -7.39 8.60
N SER A 101 -4.49 -6.98 9.33
CA SER A 101 -4.24 -5.60 9.70
C SER A 101 -2.74 -5.30 9.76
N VAL A 102 -2.40 -4.03 9.58
CA VAL A 102 -1.04 -3.49 9.74
C VAL A 102 -1.17 -2.21 10.56
N GLU A 103 -0.43 -2.16 11.67
CA GLU A 103 -0.35 -0.98 12.53
C GLU A 103 1.12 -0.59 12.68
N VAL A 104 1.40 0.71 12.69
CA VAL A 104 2.77 1.22 12.70
C VAL A 104 2.94 2.21 13.85
N GLN A 105 4.05 2.07 14.56
CA GLN A 105 4.40 2.96 15.66
C GLN A 105 5.80 3.53 15.47
N THR A 106 5.91 4.85 15.46
CA THR A 106 7.19 5.56 15.55
C THR A 106 7.65 5.60 17.00
N LEU A 107 8.86 5.12 17.28
CA LEU A 107 9.47 5.22 18.61
C LEU A 107 10.29 6.53 18.70
N LYS A 108 10.26 7.15 19.88
CA LYS A 108 11.06 8.34 20.21
C LYS A 108 12.22 7.97 21.11
#